data_AF-A0A2E0TQI2-F1
#
_entry.id   AF-A0A2E0TQI2-F1
#
_cell.length_a   1.000
_cell.length_b   1.000
_cell.length_c   1.000
_cell.angle_alpha   90.00
_cell.angle_beta   90.00
_cell.angle_gamma   90.00
#
_symmetry.space_group_name_H-M   'P 1'
#
loop_
_entity.id
_entity.type
_entity.pdbx_description
1 polymer ?
#
loop_
_entity_poly.entity_id
_entity_poly.type
_entity_poly.pdbx_seq_one_letter_code
_entity_poly.pdbx_strand_id
1 'polypeptide(L)'
;MKDLTPRERWDVWMVQAQRFARRENYIDALGRLRLVLREVDEAVAAEADPAAKKKLERFRHRVARRRDRIREKFETWNAAIAARRAQNTADAEQEMKRPLPLGPDEHI
;
A
#
# COMPACT_ATOMS: atom_id res chain seq x y z
N MET A 1 -17.19 -11.75 22.80
CA MET A 1 -17.07 -11.03 21.52
C MET A 1 -17.87 -11.84 20.51
N LYS A 2 -18.78 -11.24 19.72
CA LYS A 2 -19.57 -12.00 18.74
C LYS A 2 -18.65 -12.45 17.59
N ASP A 3 -18.70 -13.72 17.22
CA ASP A 3 -17.95 -14.20 16.05
C ASP A 3 -18.49 -13.55 14.79
N LEU A 4 -17.61 -12.86 14.06
CA LEU A 4 -17.96 -12.23 12.80
C LEU A 4 -18.13 -13.31 11.73
N THR A 5 -19.22 -13.19 10.97
CA THR A 5 -19.35 -13.95 9.73
C THR A 5 -18.18 -13.62 8.79
N PRO A 6 -17.81 -14.53 7.87
CA PRO A 6 -16.76 -14.24 6.88
C PRO A 6 -17.01 -12.92 6.15
N ARG A 7 -18.27 -12.66 5.78
CA ARG A 7 -18.66 -11.44 5.10
C ARG A 7 -18.38 -10.17 5.91
N GLU A 8 -18.79 -10.14 7.18
CA GLU A 8 -18.54 -8.99 8.07
C GLU A 8 -17.04 -8.76 8.28
N ARG A 9 -16.27 -9.84 8.42
CA ARG A 9 -14.81 -9.77 8.54
C ARG A 9 -14.17 -9.14 7.32
N TRP A 10 -14.57 -9.56 6.12
CA TRP A 10 -14.07 -8.97 4.87
C TRP A 10 -14.38 -7.48 4.80
N ASP A 11 -15.60 -7.08 5.16
CA ASP A 11 -16.01 -5.68 5.14
C ASP A 11 -15.19 -4.84 6.15
N VAL A 12 -14.88 -5.37 7.33
CA VAL A 12 -13.95 -4.74 8.30
C VAL A 12 -12.56 -4.54 7.68
N TRP A 13 -12.00 -5.57 7.04
CA TRP A 13 -10.69 -5.46 6.40
C TRP A 13 -10.69 -4.50 5.21
N MET A 14 -11.78 -4.43 4.45
CA MET A 14 -11.94 -3.44 3.38
C MET A 14 -11.93 -2.01 3.92
N VAL A 15 -12.60 -1.76 5.06
CA VAL A 15 -12.57 -0.45 5.73
C VAL A 15 -11.17 -0.14 6.26
N GLN A 16 -10.50 -1.10 6.88
CA GLN A 16 -9.12 -0.94 7.35
C GLN A 16 -8.16 -0.62 6.20
N ALA A 17 -8.24 -1.36 5.09
CA ALA A 17 -7.44 -1.10 3.89
C ALA A 17 -7.62 0.33 3.39
N GLN A 18 -8.87 0.82 3.34
CA GLN A 18 -9.17 2.19 2.92
C GLN A 18 -8.60 3.23 3.90
N ARG A 19 -8.63 2.96 5.21
CA ARG A 19 -8.05 3.86 6.23
C ARG A 19 -6.54 3.90 6.16
N PHE A 20 -5.88 2.76 5.97
CA PHE A 20 -4.43 2.69 5.78
C PHE A 20 -3.99 3.45 4.52
N ALA A 21 -4.67 3.24 3.40
CA ALA A 21 -4.37 3.95 2.15
C ALA A 21 -4.56 5.48 2.25
N ARG A 22 -5.52 5.96 3.07
CA ARG A 22 -5.70 7.40 3.33
C ARG A 22 -4.55 8.02 4.14
N ARG A 23 -3.80 7.20 4.87
CA ARG A 23 -2.63 7.61 5.66
C ARG A 23 -1.32 7.27 4.95
N GLU A 24 -1.37 6.97 3.65
CA GLU A 24 -0.22 6.52 2.84
C GLU A 24 0.47 5.26 3.38
N ASN A 25 -0.16 4.52 4.30
CA ASN A 25 0.32 3.22 4.77
C ASN A 25 -0.11 2.14 3.77
N TYR A 26 0.51 2.17 2.59
CA TYR A 26 0.10 1.33 1.47
C TYR A 26 0.39 -0.15 1.68
N ILE A 27 1.45 -0.49 2.42
CA ILE A 27 1.82 -1.90 2.70
C ILE A 27 0.71 -2.58 3.50
N ASP A 28 0.25 -1.97 4.59
CA ASP A 28 -0.84 -2.52 5.39
C ASP A 28 -2.17 -2.52 4.62
N ALA A 29 -2.41 -1.49 3.79
CA ALA A 29 -3.59 -1.45 2.93
C ALA A 29 -3.63 -2.64 1.95
N LEU A 30 -2.52 -2.90 1.26
CA LEU A 30 -2.37 -4.01 0.33
C LEU A 30 -2.42 -5.36 1.05
N GLY A 31 -1.84 -5.45 2.26
CA GLY A 31 -1.92 -6.64 3.11
C GLY A 31 -3.36 -7.02 3.45
N ARG A 32 -4.19 -6.06 3.87
CA ARG A 32 -5.62 -6.30 4.15
C ARG A 32 -6.38 -6.77 2.92
N LEU A 33 -6.13 -6.17 1.75
CA LEU A 33 -6.78 -6.58 0.51
C LEU A 33 -6.34 -7.97 0.05
N ARG A 34 -5.08 -8.35 0.27
CA ARG A 34 -4.60 -9.72 0.01
C ARG A 34 -5.30 -10.74 0.88
N LEU A 35 -5.52 -10.45 2.17
CA LEU A 35 -6.27 -11.33 3.07
C LEU A 35 -7.71 -11.53 2.61
N VAL A 36 -8.40 -10.44 2.25
CA VAL A 36 -9.77 -10.53 1.71
C VAL A 36 -9.80 -11.38 0.43
N LEU A 37 -8.89 -11.14 -0.51
CA LEU A 37 -8.83 -11.93 -1.75
C LEU A 37 -8.61 -13.41 -1.48
N ARG A 38 -7.70 -13.76 -0.56
CA ARG A 38 -7.46 -15.16 -0.19
C ARG A 38 -8.72 -15.84 0.34
N GLU A 39 -9.39 -15.24 1.32
CA GLU A 39 -10.59 -15.84 1.91
C GLU A 39 -11.77 -15.90 0.91
N VAL A 40 -11.89 -14.91 0.03
CA VAL A 40 -12.92 -14.92 -1.01
C VAL A 40 -12.63 -16.01 -2.05
N ASP A 41 -11.36 -16.25 -2.40
CA ASP A 41 -10.98 -17.30 -3.35
C ASP A 41 -11.29 -18.69 -2.79
N GLU A 42 -11.02 -18.91 -1.50
CA GLU A 42 -11.41 -20.12 -0.78
C GLU A 42 -12.94 -20.27 -0.75
N ALA A 43 -13.69 -19.20 -0.48
CA ALA A 43 -15.16 -19.23 -0.49
C ALA A 43 -15.73 -19.51 -1.89
N VAL A 44 -15.16 -18.95 -2.96
CA VAL A 44 -15.56 -19.22 -4.35
C VAL A 44 -15.31 -20.69 -4.71
N ALA A 45 -14.22 -21.28 -4.23
CA ALA A 45 -13.88 -22.68 -4.49
C ALA A 45 -14.82 -23.64 -3.76
N ALA A 46 -15.25 -23.31 -2.54
CA ALA A 46 -16.13 -24.13 -1.71
C ALA A 46 -17.63 -23.98 -2.05
N GLU A 47 -18.03 -22.90 -2.72
CA GLU A 47 -19.44 -22.62 -3.01
C GLU A 47 -19.98 -23.49 -4.16
N ALA A 48 -21.06 -24.22 -3.88
CA ALA A 48 -21.71 -25.13 -4.81
C ALA A 48 -22.86 -24.44 -5.58
N ASP A 49 -23.54 -23.46 -4.98
CA ASP A 49 -24.61 -22.73 -5.66
C ASP A 49 -24.01 -21.78 -6.73
N PRO A 50 -24.31 -21.96 -8.03
CA PRO A 50 -23.81 -21.08 -9.08
C PRO A 50 -24.20 -19.61 -8.89
N ALA A 51 -25.37 -19.33 -8.31
CA ALA A 51 -25.83 -17.96 -8.09
C ALA A 51 -25.05 -17.28 -6.96
N ALA A 52 -24.84 -17.96 -5.84
CA ALA A 52 -23.98 -17.50 -4.74
C ALA A 52 -22.52 -17.34 -5.20
N LYS A 53 -21.98 -18.31 -5.93
CA LYS A 53 -20.63 -18.28 -6.47
C LYS A 53 -20.38 -17.05 -7.36
N LYS A 54 -21.33 -16.75 -8.26
CA LYS A 54 -21.27 -15.55 -9.11
C LYS A 54 -21.26 -14.24 -8.29
N LYS A 55 -21.94 -14.19 -7.14
CA LYS A 55 -21.91 -13.03 -6.24
C LYS A 55 -20.53 -12.88 -5.58
N LEU A 56 -19.91 -14.00 -5.17
CA LEU A 56 -18.57 -14.00 -4.60
C LEU A 56 -17.51 -13.58 -5.63
N GLU A 57 -17.58 -14.07 -6.86
CA GLU A 57 -16.67 -13.66 -7.95
C GLU A 57 -16.78 -12.17 -8.26
N ARG A 58 -18.00 -11.62 -8.30
CA ARG A 58 -18.20 -10.17 -8.44
C ARG A 58 -17.57 -9.38 -7.29
N PHE A 59 -17.69 -9.89 -6.06
CA PHE A 59 -17.04 -9.27 -4.91
C PHE A 59 -15.53 -9.34 -5.03
N ARG A 60 -14.97 -10.51 -5.35
CA ARG A 60 -13.54 -10.72 -5.64
C ARG A 60 -13.00 -9.70 -6.64
N HIS A 61 -13.68 -9.52 -7.78
CA HIS A 61 -13.29 -8.54 -8.79
C HIS A 61 -13.30 -7.10 -8.26
N ARG A 62 -14.26 -6.72 -7.39
CA ARG A 62 -14.25 -5.39 -6.76
C ARG A 62 -13.04 -5.21 -5.84
N VAL A 63 -12.69 -6.23 -5.05
CA VAL A 63 -11.53 -6.20 -4.16
C VAL A 63 -10.24 -6.11 -4.97
N ALA A 64 -10.10 -6.91 -6.03
CA ALA A 64 -8.94 -6.88 -6.93
C ALA A 64 -8.75 -5.49 -7.56
N ARG A 65 -9.81 -4.90 -8.15
CA ARG A 65 -9.73 -3.54 -8.70
C ARG A 65 -9.30 -2.50 -7.68
N ARG A 66 -9.74 -2.63 -6.42
CA ARG A 66 -9.31 -1.71 -5.35
C ARG A 66 -7.86 -1.93 -4.97
N ARG A 67 -7.38 -3.18 -4.92
CA ARG A 67 -5.96 -3.51 -4.71
C ARG A 67 -5.10 -2.87 -5.79
N ASP A 68 -5.47 -3.03 -7.05
CA ASP A 68 -4.67 -2.54 -8.18
C ASP A 68 -4.57 -1.01 -8.17
N ARG A 69 -5.67 -0.30 -7.87
CA ARG A 69 -5.65 1.17 -7.67
C ARG A 69 -4.77 1.63 -6.51
N ILE A 70 -4.77 0.88 -5.40
CA ILE A 70 -3.89 1.21 -4.25
C ILE A 70 -2.43 0.90 -4.60
N ARG A 71 -2.17 -0.16 -5.36
CA ARG A 71 -0.85 -0.55 -5.82
C ARG A 71 -0.24 0.52 -6.73
N GLU A 72 -1.01 1.05 -7.67
CA GLU A 72 -0.59 2.16 -8.53
C GLU A 72 -0.19 3.38 -7.70
N LYS A 73 -1.02 3.80 -6.74
CA LYS A 73 -0.70 4.90 -5.82
C LYS A 73 0.56 4.64 -5.00
N PHE A 74 0.73 3.42 -4.51
CA PHE A 74 1.92 3.02 -3.78
C PHE A 74 3.18 3.14 -4.64
N GLU A 75 3.12 2.69 -5.89
CA GLU A 75 4.25 2.76 -6.82
C GLU A 75 4.64 4.21 -7.13
N THR A 76 3.66 5.07 -7.40
CA THR A 76 3.90 6.52 -7.56
C THR A 76 4.54 7.14 -6.32
N TRP A 77 3.98 6.87 -5.14
CA TRP A 77 4.50 7.38 -3.87
C TRP A 77 5.93 6.88 -3.61
N ASN A 78 6.18 5.59 -3.81
CA ASN A 78 7.48 4.98 -3.58
C ASN A 78 8.55 5.51 -4.55
N ALA A 79 8.18 5.76 -5.82
CA ALA A 79 9.06 6.39 -6.79
C ALA A 79 9.45 7.82 -6.38
N ALA A 80 8.50 8.61 -5.88
CA ALA A 80 8.78 9.96 -5.38
C ALA A 80 9.73 9.96 -4.17
N ILE A 81 9.56 9.01 -3.24
CA ILE A 81 10.48 8.82 -2.11
C ILE A 81 11.88 8.43 -2.59
N ALA A 82 11.98 7.51 -3.56
CA ALA A 82 13.26 7.10 -4.12
C ALA A 82 13.98 8.26 -4.82
N ALA A 83 13.26 9.06 -5.62
CA ALA A 83 13.80 10.25 -6.27
C ALA A 83 14.33 11.27 -5.26
N ARG A 84 13.57 11.53 -4.18
CA ARG A 84 14.01 12.44 -3.11
C ARG A 84 15.27 11.94 -2.42
N ARG A 85 15.37 10.64 -2.15
CA ARG A 85 16.58 10.05 -1.55
C ARG A 85 17.79 10.22 -2.47
N ALA A 86 17.63 9.97 -3.77
CA ALA A 86 18.69 10.15 -4.74
C ALA A 86 19.17 11.62 -4.81
N GLN A 87 18.23 12.58 -4.81
CA GLN A 87 18.56 14.00 -4.78
C GLN A 87 19.35 14.37 -3.52
N ASN A 88 18.87 13.95 -2.34
CA ASN A 88 19.56 14.24 -1.08
C ASN A 88 20.99 13.68 -1.05
N THR A 89 21.21 12.49 -1.63
CA THR A 89 22.56 11.92 -1.78
C THR A 89 23.42 12.77 -2.70
N ALA A 90 22.90 13.19 -3.86
CA ALA A 90 23.64 14.03 -4.80
C ALA A 90 23.97 15.41 -4.21
N ASP A 91 23.05 16.02 -3.46
CA ASP A 91 23.27 17.29 -2.78
C ASP A 91 24.36 17.16 -1.70
N ALA A 92 24.34 16.05 -0.93
CA ALA A 92 25.39 15.77 0.05
C ALA A 92 26.77 15.59 -0.61
N GLU A 93 26.84 14.90 -1.75
CA GLU A 93 28.08 14.79 -2.52
C GLU A 93 28.58 16.14 -3.05
N GLN A 94 27.67 17.04 -3.44
CA GLN A 94 28.04 18.40 -3.85
C GLN A 94 28.53 19.23 -2.68
N GLU A 95 27.88 19.13 -1.51
CA GLU A 95 28.30 19.82 -0.29
C GLU A 95 29.69 19.38 0.15
N MET A 96 29.99 18.08 0.10
CA MET A 96 31.33 17.54 0.41
C MET A 96 32.43 18.04 -0.53
N LYS A 97 32.07 18.49 -1.74
CA LYS A 97 33.02 19.10 -2.70
C LYS A 97 33.22 20.60 -2.46
N ARG A 98 32.40 21.24 -1.61
CA ARG A 98 32.58 22.65 -1.30
C ARG A 98 33.78 22.82 -0.37
N PRO A 99 34.65 23.82 -0.63
CA PRO A 99 35.70 24.15 0.32
C PRO A 99 35.07 24.53 1.66
N LEU A 100 35.69 24.07 2.76
CA LEU A 100 35.25 24.44 4.09
C LEU A 100 35.31 25.96 4.24
N PRO A 101 34.32 26.58 4.92
CA PRO A 101 34.41 27.99 5.22
C PRO A 101 35.67 28.23 6.05
N LEU A 102 36.48 29.20 5.64
CA LEU A 102 37.67 29.62 6.38
C LEU A 102 37.25 30.05 7.79
N GLY A 103 38.04 29.66 8.78
CA GLY A 103 37.84 30.11 10.16
C GLY A 103 37.98 31.63 10.30
N PRO A 104 37.52 32.23 11.41
CA PRO A 104 37.62 33.67 11.67
C PRO A 104 39.03 34.26 11.49
N ASP A 105 40.06 33.43 11.64
CA ASP A 105 41.48 33.81 11.61
C ASP A 105 42.25 33.25 10.41
N GLU A 106 41.58 32.67 9.39
CA GLU A 106 42.22 32.12 8.20
C GLU A 106 41.97 33.02 6.96
N HIS A 107 43.05 33.51 6.34
CA HIS A 107 43.01 34.26 5.07
C HIS A 107 43.74 33.47 3.97
N ILE A 108 43.25 33.57 2.73
CA ILE A 108 43.79 32.92 1.51
C ILE A 108 45.15 33.51 1.15
#